data_AF-A0A1E7W677-F1
#
_entry.id   AF-A0A1E7W677-F1
#
_cell.length_a   1.000
_cell.length_b   1.000
_cell.length_c   1.000
_cell.angle_alpha   90.00
_cell.angle_beta   90.00
_cell.angle_gamma   90.00
#
_symmetry.space_group_name_H-M   'P 1'
#
loop_
_entity.id
_entity.type
_entity.pdbx_description
1 polymer ?
#
loop_
_entity_poly.entity_id
_entity_poly.type
_entity_poly.pdbx_seq_one_letter_code
_entity_poly.pdbx_strand_id
1 'polypeptide(L)'
;MSALHLAGGAVIWKIAAVALTILLLVVITGAGTGWWLAAAARDRALASLVVEQGASAALRASIGVQNEAVQSMHRLTVAADERGRAAQALAAAKGRRYDAAQAKLAGARATTCDEAMPYVNQLLKDVK
;
A
#
# COMPACT_ATOMS: atom_id res chain seq x y z
N MET A 1 37.47 79.79 -28.54
CA MET A 1 37.06 78.42 -28.17
C MET A 1 37.70 78.07 -26.81
N SER A 2 37.60 78.96 -25.82
CA SER A 2 36.60 78.97 -24.75
C SER A 2 36.84 77.89 -23.69
N ALA A 3 37.53 78.31 -22.62
CA ALA A 3 37.80 77.55 -21.38
C ALA A 3 36.54 76.97 -20.70
N LEU A 4 35.34 77.42 -21.10
CA LEU A 4 34.06 76.82 -20.74
C LEU A 4 33.92 75.35 -21.20
N HIS A 5 34.51 74.96 -22.34
CA HIS A 5 34.46 73.56 -22.80
C HIS A 5 35.37 72.64 -21.98
N LEU A 6 36.50 73.14 -21.49
CA LEU A 6 37.37 72.37 -20.58
C LEU A 6 36.77 72.24 -19.17
N ALA A 7 36.14 73.30 -18.66
CA ALA A 7 35.49 73.28 -17.34
C ALA A 7 34.22 72.42 -17.32
N GLY A 8 33.43 72.43 -18.41
CA GLY A 8 32.27 71.54 -18.57
C GLY A 8 32.66 70.06 -18.65
N GLY A 9 33.73 69.74 -19.37
CA GLY A 9 34.26 68.37 -19.45
C GLY A 9 34.71 67.80 -18.09
N ALA A 10 35.25 68.65 -17.21
CA ALA A 10 35.76 68.26 -15.89
C ALA A 10 34.67 67.87 -14.86
N VAL A 11 33.40 68.19 -15.12
CA VAL A 11 32.26 67.81 -14.24
C VAL A 11 31.42 66.70 -14.87
N ILE A 12 31.32 66.65 -16.20
CA ILE A 12 30.55 65.63 -16.93
C ILE A 12 31.04 64.21 -16.63
N TRP A 13 32.37 63.98 -16.57
CA TRP A 13 32.90 62.65 -16.27
C TRP A 13 32.54 62.17 -14.86
N LYS A 14 32.43 63.09 -13.89
CA LYS A 14 32.02 62.77 -12.52
C LYS A 14 30.55 62.33 -12.47
N ILE A 15 29.69 63.05 -13.18
CA ILE A 15 28.26 62.71 -13.29
C ILE A 15 28.10 61.35 -13.97
N ALA A 16 28.82 61.12 -15.07
CA ALA A 16 28.81 59.83 -15.77
C ALA A 16 29.30 58.68 -14.88
N ALA A 17 30.37 58.88 -14.11
CA ALA A 17 30.89 57.89 -13.18
C ALA A 17 29.88 57.57 -12.05
N VAL A 18 29.22 58.59 -11.49
CA VAL A 18 28.18 58.39 -10.48
C VAL A 18 26.99 57.63 -11.06
N ALA A 19 26.51 58.01 -12.25
CA ALA A 19 25.41 57.32 -12.93
C ALA A 19 25.76 55.85 -13.20
N LEU A 20 26.97 55.57 -13.68
CA LEU A 20 27.46 54.21 -13.91
C LEU A 20 27.54 53.41 -12.60
N THR A 21 28.00 54.03 -11.51
CA THR A 21 28.07 53.40 -10.19
C THR A 21 26.68 53.01 -9.69
N ILE A 22 25.70 53.91 -9.83
CA ILE A 22 24.31 53.62 -9.46
C ILE A 22 23.77 52.45 -10.29
N LEU A 23 24.00 52.46 -11.61
CA LEU A 23 23.56 51.38 -12.50
C LEU A 23 24.17 50.03 -12.09
N LEU A 24 25.47 50.01 -11.81
CA LEU A 24 26.19 48.80 -11.36
C LEU A 24 25.64 48.30 -10.01
N LEU A 25 25.35 49.20 -9.07
CA LEU A 25 24.74 48.82 -7.79
C LEU A 25 23.37 48.19 -8.00
N VAL A 26 22.53 48.75 -8.87
CA VAL A 26 21.21 48.17 -9.19
C VAL A 26 21.36 46.78 -9.81
N VAL A 27 22.29 46.60 -10.76
CA VAL A 27 22.51 45.31 -11.41
C VAL A 27 23.04 44.26 -10.43
N ILE A 28 24.04 44.61 -9.62
CA ILE A 28 24.65 43.69 -8.64
C ILE A 28 23.63 43.29 -7.58
N THR A 29 22.86 44.24 -7.05
CA THR A 29 21.83 43.96 -6.04
C THR A 29 20.67 43.15 -6.62
N GLY A 30 20.23 43.46 -7.84
CA GLY A 30 19.18 42.71 -8.54
C GLY A 30 19.61 41.27 -8.86
N ALA A 31 20.80 41.09 -9.44
CA ALA A 31 21.34 39.77 -9.74
C ALA A 31 21.61 38.95 -8.47
N GLY A 32 22.17 39.57 -7.43
CA GLY A 32 22.43 38.91 -6.14
C GLY A 32 21.14 38.45 -5.46
N THR A 33 20.12 39.32 -5.42
CA THR A 33 18.81 38.98 -4.83
C THR A 33 18.10 37.90 -5.65
N GLY A 34 18.12 38.02 -6.98
CA GLY A 34 17.54 37.02 -7.89
C GLY A 34 18.18 35.64 -7.73
N TRP A 35 19.51 35.58 -7.65
CA TRP A 35 20.25 34.35 -7.40
C TRP A 35 19.89 33.72 -6.05
N TRP A 36 19.83 34.55 -5.00
CA TRP A 36 19.47 34.09 -3.66
C TRP A 36 18.05 33.52 -3.60
N LEU A 37 17.07 34.18 -4.24
CA LEU A 37 15.70 33.68 -4.32
C LEU A 37 15.61 32.38 -5.12
N ALA A 38 16.34 32.28 -6.23
CA ALA A 38 16.39 31.06 -7.04
C ALA A 38 17.01 29.89 -6.25
N ALA A 39 18.09 30.13 -5.50
CA ALA A 39 18.69 29.13 -4.62
C ALA A 39 17.70 28.69 -3.52
N ALA A 40 17.05 29.64 -2.85
CA ALA A 40 16.05 29.33 -1.82
C ALA A 40 14.85 28.53 -2.38
N ALA A 41 14.39 28.86 -3.59
CA ALA A 41 13.32 28.11 -4.25
C ALA A 41 13.76 26.68 -4.61
N ARG A 42 14.98 26.53 -5.14
CA ARG A 42 15.58 25.22 -5.43
C ARG A 42 15.68 24.38 -4.17
N ASP A 43 16.19 24.93 -3.07
CA ASP A 43 16.38 24.18 -1.82
C ASP A 43 15.04 23.71 -1.25
N ARG A 44 14.00 24.55 -1.31
CA ARG A 44 12.63 24.15 -0.95
C ARG A 44 12.09 23.05 -1.84
N ALA A 45 12.32 23.13 -3.15
CA ALA A 45 11.88 22.11 -4.10
C ALA A 45 12.58 20.76 -3.85
N LEU A 46 13.89 20.77 -3.56
CA LEU A 46 14.65 19.57 -3.21
C LEU A 46 14.17 18.97 -1.89
N ALA A 47 13.91 19.79 -0.86
CA ALA A 47 13.36 19.33 0.40
C ALA A 47 11.98 18.66 0.20
N SER A 48 11.10 19.29 -0.58
CA SER A 48 9.79 18.72 -0.93
C SER A 48 9.94 17.39 -1.68
N LEU A 49 10.85 17.32 -2.67
CA LEU A 49 11.10 16.11 -3.44
C LEU A 49 11.56 14.95 -2.55
N VAL A 50 12.44 15.19 -1.58
CA VAL A 50 12.91 14.16 -0.65
C VAL A 50 11.76 13.65 0.23
N VAL A 51 10.88 14.53 0.69
CA VAL A 51 9.68 14.15 1.46
C VAL A 51 8.75 13.27 0.62
N GLU A 52 8.46 13.66 -0.62
CA GLU A 52 7.61 12.91 -1.54
C GLU A 52 8.22 11.54 -1.91
N GLN A 53 9.54 11.47 -2.09
CA GLN A 53 10.25 10.21 -2.32
C GLN A 53 10.15 9.29 -1.11
N GLY A 54 10.28 9.83 0.11
CA GLY A 54 10.11 9.08 1.35
C GLY A 54 8.69 8.53 1.51
N ALA A 55 7.67 9.36 1.29
CA ALA A 55 6.27 8.94 1.31
C ALA A 55 5.97 7.87 0.25
N SER A 56 6.49 8.04 -0.97
CA SER A 56 6.36 7.07 -2.05
C SER A 56 7.04 5.73 -1.74
N ALA A 57 8.21 5.76 -1.11
CA ALA A 57 8.91 4.56 -0.68
C ALA A 57 8.13 3.80 0.41
N ALA A 58 7.60 4.52 1.41
CA ALA A 58 6.75 3.95 2.44
C ALA A 58 5.47 3.34 1.86
N LEU A 59 4.83 4.01 0.91
CA LEU A 59 3.64 3.50 0.23
C LEU A 59 3.94 2.20 -0.54
N ARG A 60 5.04 2.16 -1.31
CA ARG A 60 5.45 0.94 -2.03
C ARG A 60 5.75 -0.22 -1.08
N ALA A 61 6.41 0.06 0.05
CA ALA A 61 6.66 -0.96 1.07
C ALA A 61 5.36 -1.50 1.66
N SER A 62 4.40 -0.63 1.99
CA SER A 62 3.08 -1.03 2.50
C SER A 62 2.30 -1.88 1.48
N ILE A 63 2.32 -1.50 0.20
CA ILE A 63 1.70 -2.27 -0.88
C ILE A 63 2.35 -3.66 -0.99
N GLY A 64 3.67 -3.75 -0.84
CA GLY A 64 4.40 -5.03 -0.80
C GLY A 64 3.88 -5.96 0.29
N VAL A 65 3.77 -5.46 1.53
CA VAL A 65 3.24 -6.22 2.67
C VAL A 65 1.78 -6.63 2.45
N GLN A 66 0.94 -5.73 1.95
CA GLN A 66 -0.46 -6.03 1.66
C GLN A 66 -0.60 -7.11 0.59
N ASN A 67 0.19 -7.05 -0.48
CA ASN A 67 0.17 -8.04 -1.54
C ASN A 67 0.59 -9.43 -1.03
N GLU A 68 1.62 -9.50 -0.19
CA GLU A 68 2.04 -10.76 0.44
C GLU A 68 0.95 -11.33 1.36
N ALA A 69 0.32 -10.47 2.16
CA ALA A 69 -0.80 -10.86 3.02
C ALA A 69 -1.97 -11.42 2.21
N VAL A 70 -2.37 -10.75 1.13
CA VAL A 70 -3.45 -11.22 0.23
C VAL A 70 -3.09 -12.56 -0.41
N GLN A 71 -1.85 -12.74 -0.90
CA GLN A 71 -1.41 -14.03 -1.45
C GLN A 71 -1.40 -15.14 -0.40
N SER A 72 -1.00 -14.83 0.83
CA SER A 72 -1.04 -15.80 1.94
C SER A 72 -2.49 -16.19 2.28
N MET A 73 -3.39 -15.22 2.37
CA MET A 73 -4.81 -15.46 2.62
C MET A 73 -5.42 -16.32 1.53
N HIS A 74 -5.16 -16.00 0.25
CA HIS A 74 -5.68 -16.79 -0.86
C HIS A 74 -5.26 -18.26 -0.77
N ARG A 75 -3.97 -18.53 -0.51
CA ARG A 75 -3.47 -19.91 -0.33
C ARG A 75 -4.15 -20.63 0.84
N LEU A 76 -4.34 -19.94 1.96
CA LEU A 76 -5.01 -20.50 3.13
C LEU A 76 -6.50 -20.78 2.87
N THR A 77 -7.19 -19.89 2.16
CA THR A 77 -8.59 -20.07 1.75
C THR A 77 -8.74 -21.28 0.83
N VAL A 78 -7.89 -21.41 -0.19
CA VAL A 78 -7.92 -22.58 -1.09
C VAL A 78 -7.72 -23.88 -0.31
N ALA A 79 -6.73 -23.91 0.60
CA ALA A 79 -6.49 -25.09 1.43
C ALA A 79 -7.67 -25.37 2.39
N ALA A 80 -8.33 -24.34 2.91
CA ALA A 80 -9.52 -24.50 3.74
C ALA A 80 -10.70 -25.04 2.94
N ASP A 81 -10.93 -24.55 1.72
CA ASP A 81 -11.99 -25.01 0.82
C ASP A 81 -11.78 -26.47 0.39
N GLU A 82 -10.53 -26.88 0.13
CA GLU A 82 -10.20 -28.28 -0.14
C GLU A 82 -10.54 -29.19 1.04
N ARG A 83 -10.13 -28.80 2.26
CA ARG A 83 -10.49 -29.53 3.49
C ARG A 83 -12.01 -29.56 3.70
N GLY A 84 -12.70 -28.45 3.44
CA GLY A 84 -14.15 -28.34 3.55
C GLY A 84 -14.87 -29.29 2.59
N ARG A 85 -14.45 -29.32 1.31
CA ARG A 85 -14.99 -30.26 0.32
C ARG A 85 -14.73 -31.72 0.69
N ALA A 86 -13.52 -32.03 1.18
CA ALA A 86 -13.19 -33.37 1.66
C ALA A 86 -14.07 -33.78 2.85
N ALA A 87 -14.28 -32.88 3.81
CA ALA A 87 -15.14 -33.12 4.96
C ALA A 87 -16.61 -33.31 4.54
N GLN A 88 -17.12 -32.52 3.59
CA GLN A 88 -18.47 -32.68 3.06
C GLN A 88 -18.64 -34.02 2.32
N ALA A 89 -17.67 -34.42 1.51
CA ALA A 89 -17.69 -35.70 0.82
C ALA A 89 -17.68 -36.88 1.81
N LEU A 90 -16.86 -36.80 2.86
CA LEU A 90 -16.82 -37.79 3.93
C LEU A 90 -18.15 -37.84 4.69
N ALA A 91 -18.71 -36.69 5.06
CA ALA A 91 -19.99 -36.59 5.74
C ALA A 91 -21.12 -37.17 4.90
N ALA A 92 -21.18 -36.87 3.59
CA ALA A 92 -22.16 -37.44 2.68
C ALA A 92 -22.01 -38.96 2.54
N ALA A 93 -20.78 -39.47 2.48
CA ALA A 93 -20.53 -40.92 2.43
C ALA A 93 -20.95 -41.62 3.74
N LYS A 94 -20.64 -41.03 4.89
CA LYS A 94 -21.04 -41.54 6.21
C LYS A 94 -22.55 -41.45 6.41
N GLY A 95 -23.19 -40.37 5.97
CA GLY A 95 -24.65 -40.21 5.97
C GLY A 95 -25.33 -41.32 5.17
N ARG A 96 -24.90 -41.57 3.93
CA ARG A 96 -25.44 -42.68 3.12
C ARG A 96 -25.28 -44.05 3.80
N ARG A 97 -24.16 -44.31 4.47
CA ARG A 97 -23.96 -45.56 5.23
C ARG A 97 -24.92 -45.66 6.41
N TYR A 98 -25.09 -44.55 7.13
CA TYR A 98 -26.02 -44.47 8.26
C TYR A 98 -27.47 -44.68 7.81
N ASP A 99 -27.91 -44.02 6.74
CA ASP A 99 -29.25 -44.18 6.17
C ASP A 99 -29.51 -45.60 5.69
N ALA A 100 -28.53 -46.22 5.01
CA ALA A 100 -28.62 -47.61 4.58
C ALA A 100 -28.71 -48.57 5.78
N ALA A 101 -27.96 -48.32 6.86
CA ALA A 101 -28.02 -49.13 8.07
C ALA A 101 -29.35 -48.95 8.82
N GLN A 102 -29.90 -47.74 8.87
CA GLN A 102 -31.26 -47.48 9.39
C GLN A 102 -32.34 -48.19 8.56
N ALA A 103 -32.22 -48.17 7.23
CA ALA A 103 -33.19 -48.83 6.35
C ALA A 103 -33.27 -50.35 6.61
N LYS A 104 -32.14 -51.01 6.92
CA LYS A 104 -32.11 -52.43 7.33
C LYS A 104 -32.87 -52.70 8.64
N LEU A 105 -33.06 -51.68 9.47
CA LEU A 105 -33.72 -51.77 10.77
C LEU A 105 -35.19 -51.28 10.74
N ALA A 106 -35.67 -50.76 9.61
CA ALA A 106 -37.00 -50.14 9.50
C ALA A 106 -38.18 -51.09 9.81
N GLY A 107 -37.95 -52.40 9.89
CA GLY A 107 -38.93 -53.41 10.31
C GLY A 107 -38.66 -54.05 11.67
N ALA A 108 -37.58 -53.69 12.36
CA ALA A 108 -37.24 -54.26 13.66
C ALA A 108 -38.13 -53.66 14.75
N ARG A 109 -38.97 -54.50 15.38
CA ARG A 109 -39.69 -54.15 16.61
C ARG A 109 -39.00 -54.80 17.80
N ALA A 110 -38.60 -53.99 18.75
CA ALA A 110 -38.15 -54.41 20.06
C ALA A 110 -39.06 -53.76 21.11
N THR A 111 -39.56 -54.56 22.04
CA THR A 111 -40.43 -54.09 23.13
C THR A 111 -39.68 -53.97 24.46
N THR A 112 -38.47 -54.53 24.52
CA THR A 112 -37.55 -54.45 25.67
C THR A 112 -36.14 -54.05 25.22
N CYS A 113 -35.32 -53.56 26.16
CA CYS A 113 -33.94 -53.16 25.86
C CYS A 113 -33.07 -54.33 25.39
N ASP A 114 -33.31 -55.53 25.93
CA ASP A 114 -32.56 -56.74 25.57
C ASP A 114 -32.84 -57.19 24.12
N GLU A 115 -34.08 -56.98 23.65
CA GLU A 115 -34.45 -57.20 22.24
C GLU A 115 -33.86 -56.15 21.29
N ALA A 116 -33.64 -54.92 21.77
CA ALA A 116 -33.11 -53.82 20.95
C ALA A 116 -31.58 -53.87 20.78
N MET A 117 -30.86 -54.39 21.78
CA MET A 117 -29.40 -54.40 21.82
C MET A 117 -28.71 -55.04 20.61
N PRO A 118 -29.17 -56.19 20.06
CA PRO A 118 -28.57 -56.79 18.86
C PRO A 118 -28.65 -55.87 17.64
N TYR A 119 -29.76 -55.15 17.45
CA TYR A 119 -29.97 -54.22 16.34
C TYR A 119 -29.06 -52.99 16.45
N VAL A 120 -28.89 -52.46 17.66
CA VAL A 120 -27.95 -51.35 17.93
C VAL A 120 -26.51 -51.80 17.68
N ASN A 121 -26.14 -53.01 18.10
CA ASN A 121 -24.79 -53.53 17.88
C ASN A 121 -24.52 -53.78 16.38
N GLN A 122 -25.53 -54.20 15.63
CA GLN A 122 -25.47 -54.32 14.16
C GLN A 122 -25.34 -52.94 13.49
N LEU A 123 -26.11 -51.93 13.93
CA LEU A 123 -26.01 -50.56 13.45
C LEU A 123 -24.60 -49.99 13.66
N LEU A 124 -24.05 -50.15 14.86
CA LEU A 124 -22.70 -49.66 15.19
C LEU A 124 -21.59 -50.36 14.38
N LYS A 125 -21.79 -51.62 14.00
CA LYS A 125 -20.88 -52.35 13.09
C LYS A 125 -20.98 -51.85 11.65
N ASP A 126 -22.20 -51.59 11.16
CA ASP A 126 -22.46 -51.16 9.78
C ASP A 126 -22.04 -49.69 9.51
N VAL A 127 -22.01 -48.84 10.54
CA VAL A 127 -21.71 -47.40 10.43
C VAL A 127 -20.22 -47.05 10.66
N LYS A 128 -19.47 -47.97 11.29
CA LYS A 128 -18.02 -47.85 11.51
C LYS A 128 -17.26 -47.63 10.19
#